data_AF-A0A1C6AAQ1-F1
#
_entry.id   AF-A0A1C6AAQ1-F1
#
_cell.length_a   1.000
_cell.length_b   1.000
_cell.length_c   1.000
_cell.angle_alpha   90.00
_cell.angle_beta   90.00
_cell.angle_gamma   90.00
#
_symmetry.space_group_name_H-M   'P 1'
#
loop_
_entity.id
_entity.type
_entity.pdbx_description
1 polymer ?
#
loop_
_entity_poly.entity_id
_entity_poly.type
_entity_poly.pdbx_seq_one_letter_code
_entity_poly.pdbx_strand_id
1 'polypeptide(L)' 'MVSQEEIDARLKAWKRPEPKFKKGWLGLYCKIAASGSEGAVLKFDNL' A
#
# COMPACT_ATOMS: atom_id res chain seq x y z
N MET A 1 -15.33 2.90 -19.35
CA MET A 1 -15.27 2.67 -17.89
C MET A 1 -15.55 1.21 -17.62
N VAL A 2 -14.97 0.64 -16.57
CA VAL A 2 -15.21 -0.75 -16.13
C VAL A 2 -16.40 -0.75 -15.17
N SER A 3 -17.21 -1.82 -15.13
CA SER A 3 -18.35 -1.91 -14.22
C SER A 3 -17.92 -2.12 -12.77
N GLN A 4 -18.80 -1.79 -11.81
CA GLN A 4 -18.50 -1.98 -10.40
C GLN A 4 -18.35 -3.47 -10.04
N GLU A 5 -19.16 -4.34 -10.64
CA GLU A 5 -19.11 -5.78 -10.43
C GLU A 5 -17.75 -6.36 -10.83
N GLU A 6 -17.19 -5.88 -11.94
CA GLU A 6 -15.87 -6.30 -12.40
C GLU A 6 -14.75 -5.75 -11.49
N ILE A 7 -14.85 -4.50 -11.01
CA ILE A 7 -13.89 -3.94 -10.04
C ILE A 7 -13.89 -4.78 -8.76
N ASP A 8 -15.07 -5.11 -8.22
CA ASP A 8 -15.22 -5.90 -7.01
C ASP A 8 -14.65 -7.31 -7.18
N ALA A 9 -14.88 -7.94 -8.34
CA ALA A 9 -14.31 -9.23 -8.66
C ALA A 9 -12.77 -9.20 -8.73
N ARG A 10 -12.20 -8.16 -9.37
CA ARG A 10 -10.73 -7.98 -9.46
C ARG A 10 -10.12 -7.72 -8.09
N LEU A 11 -10.77 -6.93 -7.23
CA LEU A 11 -10.30 -6.65 -5.86
C LEU A 11 -10.34 -7.90 -4.97
N LYS A 12 -11.36 -8.75 -5.12
CA LYS A 12 -11.42 -10.05 -4.41
C LYS A 12 -10.27 -10.99 -4.80
N ALA A 13 -9.84 -10.94 -6.06
CA ALA A 13 -8.72 -11.74 -6.55
C ALA A 13 -7.34 -11.10 -6.29
N TRP A 14 -7.29 -9.82 -5.90
CA TRP A 14 -6.04 -9.09 -5.75
C TRP A 14 -5.22 -9.61 -4.57
N LYS A 15 -3.93 -9.84 -4.81
CA LYS A 15 -2.96 -10.22 -3.79
C LYS A 15 -1.89 -9.15 -3.72
N ARG A 16 -1.65 -8.63 -2.52
CA ARG A 16 -0.59 -7.65 -2.27
C ARG A 16 0.76 -8.22 -2.73
N PRO A 17 1.52 -7.53 -3.61
CA PRO A 17 2.84 -7.99 -4.02
C PRO A 17 3.84 -7.85 -2.86
N GLU A 18 4.95 -8.60 -2.95
CA GLU A 18 6.03 -8.41 -2.00
C GLU A 18 6.68 -7.02 -2.14
N PRO A 19 7.11 -6.39 -1.02
CA PRO A 19 7.84 -5.14 -1.08
C PRO A 19 9.18 -5.29 -1.82
N LYS A 20 9.46 -4.36 -2.74
CA LYS A 20 10.74 -4.29 -3.47
C LYS A 20 11.94 -4.15 -2.52
N PHE A 21 11.77 -3.40 -1.43
CA PHE A 21 12.79 -3.18 -0.40
C PHE A 21 12.35 -3.82 0.90
N LYS A 22 13.09 -4.85 1.34
CA LYS A 22 12.79 -5.58 2.58
C LYS A 22 13.58 -5.06 3.80
N LYS A 23 14.62 -4.24 3.59
CA LYS A 23 15.55 -3.73 4.62
C LYS A 23 15.99 -2.28 4.34
N GLY A 24 16.67 -1.67 5.32
CA GLY A 24 17.21 -0.32 5.23
C GLY A 24 16.13 0.76 5.31
N TRP A 25 16.51 2.01 5.06
CA TRP A 25 15.62 3.18 5.14
C TRP A 25 14.40 3.07 4.22
N LEU A 26 14.56 2.57 3.00
CA LEU A 26 13.44 2.38 2.08
C LEU A 26 12.50 1.26 2.55
N GLY A 27 13.05 0.20 3.16
CA GLY A 27 12.22 -0.84 3.78
C GLY A 27 11.42 -0.32 4.98
N LEU A 28 11.98 0.60 5.77
CA LEU A 28 11.26 1.28 6.85
C LEU A 28 10.18 2.21 6.28
N TYR A 29 10.55 3.07 5.31
CA TYR A 29 9.63 4.01 4.66
C TYR A 29 8.41 3.30 4.06
N CYS A 30 8.62 2.20 3.32
CA CYS A 30 7.54 1.40 2.74
C CYS A 30 6.57 0.81 3.78
N LYS A 31 6.96 0.71 5.06
CA LYS A 31 6.10 0.21 6.14
C LYS A 31 5.28 1.31 6.82
N ILE A 32 5.84 2.51 6.97
CA ILE A 32 5.30 3.56 7.85
C ILE A 32 4.82 4.82 7.12
N ALA A 33 5.06 4.92 5.81
CA ALA A 33 4.59 6.08 5.03
C ALA A 33 3.06 6.06 4.90
N ALA A 34 2.44 7.20 5.20
CA ALA A 34 1.03 7.45 4.97
C ALA A 34 0.71 7.51 3.46
N SER A 35 -0.58 7.54 3.10
CA SER A 35 -0.97 7.68 1.70
C SER A 35 -0.55 9.04 1.13
N GLY A 36 -0.52 9.16 -0.21
CA GLY A 36 -0.22 10.43 -0.88
C GLY A 36 -1.23 11.54 -0.55
N SER A 37 -2.49 11.18 -0.29
CA SER A 37 -3.52 12.16 0.14
C SER A 37 -3.29 12.68 1.55
N GLU A 38 -2.56 11.93 2.38
CA GLU A 38 -2.14 12.31 3.73
C GLU A 38 -0.75 12.96 3.76
N GLY A 39 -0.18 13.28 2.59
CA GLY A 39 1.13 13.93 2.46
C GLY A 39 2.33 12.99 2.66
N ALA A 40 2.12 11.67 2.65
CA ALA A 40 3.18 10.67 2.80
C ALA A 40 4.06 10.84 4.06
N VAL A 41 3.46 11.40 5.12
CA VAL A 41 4.10 11.57 6.43
C VAL A 41 4.44 10.21 7.05
N LEU A 42 5.45 10.18 7.92
CA LEU A 42 5.81 8.97 8.65
C LEU A 42 4.86 8.80 9.84
N LYS A 43 4.03 7.75 9.81
CA LYS A 43 3.13 7.39 10.92
C LYS A 43 3.76 6.28 11.76
N PHE A 44 4.04 6.59 13.02
CA PHE A 44 4.67 5.67 13.96
C PHE A 44 3.65 4.87 14.78
N ASP A 45 2.36 5.01 14.49
CA ASP A 45 1.25 4.46 15.29
C ASP A 45 1.24 2.92 15.33
N ASN A 46 1.90 2.27 14.36
CA ASN A 46 1.92 0.82 14.17
C ASN A 46 3.34 0.21 14.27
N LEU A 47 4.25 0.87 14.99
CA LEU A 47 5.63 0.39 15.20
C LEU A 47 5.72 -0.61 16.36
#